data_AF-A0A099IDD2-F1
#
_entry.id   AF-A0A099IDD2-F1
#
_cell.length_a   1.000
_cell.length_b   1.000
_cell.length_c   1.000
_cell.angle_alpha   90.00
_cell.angle_beta   90.00
_cell.angle_gamma   90.00
#
_symmetry.space_group_name_H-M   'P 1'
#
loop_
_entity.id
_entity.type
_entity.pdbx_description
1 polymer ?
#
loop_
_entity_poly.entity_id
_entity_poly.type
_entity_poly.pdbx_seq_one_letter_code
_entity_poly.pdbx_strand_id
1 'polypeptide(L)' 'MDTIKQAYVTGERALFHATDVQVEDSTFAQGESPLKESRNIRLHNSIFKWKYPLWYSTNIECSHTTLMETARSGI' A
#
# COMPACT_ATOMS: atom_id res chain seq x y z
N MET A 1 14.24 -8.01 3.49
CA MET A 1 12.81 -7.69 3.38
C MET A 1 12.45 -6.87 4.60
N ASP A 2 12.29 -5.56 4.42
CA ASP A 2 12.03 -4.63 5.52
C ASP A 2 10.56 -4.71 5.94
N THR A 3 10.27 -4.48 7.21
CA THR A 3 8.91 -4.63 7.74
C THR A 3 8.40 -3.34 8.37
N ILE A 4 7.25 -2.89 7.90
CA ILE A 4 6.48 -1.75 8.42
C ILE A 4 5.26 -2.32 9.14
N LYS A 5 5.09 -2.02 10.43
CA LYS A 5 3.97 -2.52 11.23
C LYS A 5 3.22 -1.39 11.90
N GLN A 6 1.91 -1.56 12.06
CA GLN A 6 1.05 -0.68 12.87
C GLN A 6 1.18 0.81 12.48
N ALA A 7 1.45 1.06 11.19
CA ALA A 7 1.71 2.40 10.69
C ALA A 7 0.42 3.09 10.25
N TYR A 8 0.31 4.37 10.56
CA TYR A 8 -0.70 5.25 9.98
C TYR A 8 -0.02 6.19 8.98
N VAL A 9 -0.18 5.88 7.70
CA VAL A 9 0.60 6.48 6.61
C VAL A 9 -0.24 7.54 5.90
N THR A 10 0.32 8.75 5.76
CA THR A 10 -0.29 9.89 5.06
C THR A 10 0.72 10.52 4.10
N GLY A 11 0.23 11.31 3.15
CA GLY A 11 1.05 11.97 2.13
C GLY A 11 1.03 11.25 0.79
N GLU A 12 1.38 11.96 -0.28
CA GLU A 12 1.48 11.37 -1.62
C GLU A 12 2.65 10.39 -1.71
N ARG A 13 2.42 9.24 -2.37
CA ARG A 13 3.46 8.27 -2.72
C ARG A 13 4.36 7.84 -1.56
N ALA A 14 3.75 7.57 -0.41
CA ALA A 14 4.47 7.27 0.83
C ALA A 14 5.50 6.12 0.75
N LEU A 15 5.29 5.16 -0.14
CA LEU A 15 6.19 4.03 -0.41
C LEU A 15 6.55 3.96 -1.89
N PHE A 16 6.82 5.12 -2.50
CA PHE A 16 7.26 5.20 -3.90
C PHE A 16 8.51 4.37 -4.15
N HIS A 17 8.52 3.57 -5.22
CA HIS A 17 9.62 2.68 -5.57
C HIS A 17 10.02 1.65 -4.49
N ALA A 18 9.17 1.42 -3.49
CA ALA A 18 9.45 0.43 -2.45
C ALA A 18 9.72 -0.94 -3.09
N THR A 19 10.74 -1.63 -2.56
CA THR A 19 11.19 -2.93 -3.04
C THR A 19 11.43 -3.84 -1.85
N ASP A 20 10.92 -5.06 -1.90
CA ASP A 20 11.10 -6.08 -0.85
C ASP A 20 10.64 -5.59 0.54
N VAL A 21 9.39 -5.11 0.61
CA VAL A 21 8.79 -4.57 1.83
C VAL A 21 7.58 -5.39 2.24
N GLN A 22 7.45 -5.65 3.54
CA GLN A 22 6.27 -6.22 4.16
C GLN A 22 5.57 -5.16 5.00
N VAL A 23 4.27 -4.96 4.77
CA VAL A 23 3.42 -4.03 5.50
C VAL A 23 2.36 -4.83 6.25
N GLU A 24 2.30 -4.65 7.57
CA GLU A 24 1.39 -5.36 8.46
C GLU A 24 0.57 -4.37 9.28
N ASP A 25 -0.72 -4.68 9.48
CA ASP A 25 -1.59 -3.97 10.43
C ASP A 25 -1.60 -2.44 10.23
N SER A 26 -1.48 -1.98 8.99
CA SER A 26 -1.21 -0.57 8.68
C SER A 26 -2.32 0.06 7.84
N THR A 27 -2.50 1.37 7.99
CA THR A 27 -3.50 2.14 7.25
C THR A 27 -2.83 3.21 6.39
N PHE A 28 -3.03 3.14 5.09
CA PHE A 28 -2.75 4.22 4.14
C PHE A 28 -3.98 5.12 4.08
N ALA A 29 -3.90 6.25 4.79
CA ALA A 29 -5.00 7.18 4.98
C ALA A 29 -5.02 8.26 3.88
N GLN A 30 -4.78 9.53 4.24
CA GLN A 30 -4.86 10.62 3.27
C GLN A 30 -3.59 10.68 2.41
N GLY A 31 -3.69 10.32 1.13
CA GLY A 31 -2.58 10.40 0.18
C GLY A 31 -2.89 9.65 -1.12
N GLU A 32 -2.30 10.06 -2.24
CA GLU A 32 -2.50 9.41 -3.54
C GLU A 32 -1.30 8.52 -3.90
N SER A 33 -1.58 7.37 -4.52
CA SER A 33 -0.59 6.47 -5.11
C SER A 33 0.53 5.99 -4.17
N PRO A 34 0.21 5.48 -2.97
CA PRO A 34 1.20 5.14 -1.94
C PRO A 34 2.27 4.17 -2.41
N LEU A 35 1.94 3.11 -3.17
CA LEU A 35 2.89 2.10 -3.65
C LEU A 35 3.22 2.25 -5.14
N LYS A 36 3.27 3.49 -5.64
CA LYS A 36 3.56 3.70 -7.06
C LYS A 36 4.95 3.16 -7.44
N GLU A 37 5.06 2.46 -8.57
CA GLU A 37 6.31 1.86 -9.09
C GLU A 37 6.99 0.89 -8.08
N SER A 38 6.22 0.26 -7.19
CA SER A 38 6.75 -0.66 -6.18
C SER A 38 6.90 -2.09 -6.70
N ARG A 39 7.79 -2.88 -6.11
CA ARG A 39 7.91 -4.31 -6.43
C ARG A 39 8.12 -5.20 -5.20
N ASN A 40 7.66 -6.45 -5.27
CA ASN A 40 7.84 -7.46 -4.21
C ASN A 40 7.31 -6.95 -2.85
N ILE A 41 6.03 -6.61 -2.81
CA ILE A 41 5.39 -6.07 -1.60
C ILE A 41 4.44 -7.12 -1.03
N ARG A 42 4.53 -7.36 0.28
CA ARG A 42 3.55 -8.15 1.02
C ARG A 42 2.70 -7.23 1.87
N LEU A 43 1.40 -7.25 1.64
CA LEU A 43 0.40 -6.51 2.40
C LEU A 43 -0.41 -7.51 3.22
N HIS A 44 -0.33 -7.40 4.54
CA HIS A 44 -1.13 -8.18 5.48
C HIS A 44 -1.94 -7.26 6.37
N ASN A 45 -3.24 -7.50 6.49
CA ASN A 45 -4.15 -6.73 7.33
C ASN A 45 -4.00 -5.20 7.15
N SER A 46 -3.95 -4.76 5.89
CA SER A 46 -3.71 -3.36 5.54
C SER A 46 -4.97 -2.67 4.99
N ILE A 47 -5.08 -1.37 5.19
CA ILE A 47 -6.25 -0.59 4.74
C ILE A 47 -5.80 0.56 3.85
N PHE A 48 -6.37 0.67 2.65
CA PHE A 48 -6.15 1.80 1.76
C PHE A 48 -7.42 2.64 1.66
N LYS A 49 -7.32 3.90 2.07
CA LYS A 49 -8.45 4.84 2.10
C LYS A 49 -8.52 5.75 0.87
N TRP A 50 -7.48 5.80 0.04
CA TRP A 50 -7.43 6.71 -1.10
C TRP A 50 -6.88 6.08 -2.38
N LYS A 51 -6.88 6.87 -3.45
CA LYS A 51 -6.78 6.43 -4.85
C LYS A 51 -5.44 5.77 -5.17
N TYR A 52 -5.50 4.88 -6.16
CA TYR A 52 -4.37 4.25 -6.83
C TYR A 52 -3.38 3.54 -5.89
N PRO A 53 -3.86 2.76 -4.91
CA PRO A 53 -3.01 2.13 -3.90
C PRO A 53 -1.83 1.34 -4.49
N LEU A 54 -2.05 0.62 -5.60
CA LEU A 54 -1.09 -0.28 -6.25
C LEU A 54 -0.77 0.13 -7.71
N TRP A 55 -0.33 1.37 -7.93
CA TRP A 55 -0.12 1.88 -9.29
C TRP A 55 1.24 1.51 -9.88
N TYR A 56 1.28 0.84 -11.03
CA TYR A 56 2.52 0.30 -11.62
C TYR A 56 3.30 -0.61 -10.64
N SER A 57 2.57 -1.28 -9.76
CA SER A 57 3.16 -2.19 -8.77
C SER A 57 3.27 -3.60 -9.35
N THR A 58 4.40 -4.27 -9.14
CA THR A 58 4.63 -5.64 -9.64
C THR A 58 4.89 -6.61 -8.49
N ASN A 59 4.37 -7.83 -8.59
CA ASN A 59 4.54 -8.87 -7.57
C ASN A 59 4.09 -8.40 -6.17
N ILE A 60 2.78 -8.18 -6.04
CA ILE A 60 2.15 -7.73 -4.80
C ILE A 60 1.28 -8.87 -4.25
N GLU A 61 1.56 -9.27 -3.03
CA GLU A 61 0.75 -10.25 -2.30
C GLU A 61 -0.14 -9.49 -1.31
N CYS A 62 -1.46 -9.64 -1.45
CA CYS A 62 -2.44 -9.00 -0.57
C CYS A 62 -3.19 -10.06 0.23
N SER A 63 -3.19 -9.93 1.56
CA SER A 63 -3.91 -10.82 2.46
C SER A 63 -4.60 -10.01 3.55
N HIS A 64 -5.90 -10.22 3.75
CA HIS A 64 -6.72 -9.41 4.67
C HIS A 64 -6.62 -7.89 4.41
N THR A 65 -6.33 -7.49 3.17
CA THR A 65 -6.19 -6.08 2.80
C THR A 65 -7.53 -5.52 2.33
N THR A 66 -7.92 -4.37 2.87
CA THR A 66 -9.16 -3.66 2.51
C THR A 66 -8.84 -2.45 1.64
N LEU A 67 -9.48 -2.38 0.47
CA LEU A 67 -9.52 -1.19 -0.36
C LEU A 67 -10.88 -0.51 -0.17
N MET A 68 -10.89 0.72 0.38
CA MET A 68 -12.15 1.46 0.57
C MET A 68 -12.73 1.92 -0.77
N GLU A 69 -14.02 2.30 -0.81
CA GLU A 69 -14.68 2.80 -2.03
C GLU A 69 -13.95 3.98 -2.70
N THR A 70 -13.29 4.80 -1.89
CA THR A 70 -12.46 5.93 -2.31
C THR A 70 -11.11 5.51 -2.89
N ALA A 71 -10.66 4.27 -2.66
CA ALA A 71 -9.46 3.68 -3.25
C ALA A 71 -9.68 3.24 -4.70
N ARG A 72 -9.98 4.24 -5.56
CA ARG A 72 -10.25 4.06 -6.98
C ARG A 72 -9.07 3.40 -7.70
N SER A 73 -9.37 2.49 -8.63
CA SER A 73 -8.41 1.73 -9.45
C SER A 73 -7.29 1.11 -8.61
N GLY A 74 -7.69 0.30 -7.63
CA GLY A 74 -6.75 -0.27 -6.66
C GLY A 74 -6.11 -1.59 -7.07
N ILE A 75 -6.50 -2.17 -8.20
CA ILE A 75 -5.97 -3.40 -8.79
C ILE A 75 -5.99 -3.25 -10.31
#